data_AF-A0A964LY89-F1
#
_entry.id   AF-A0A964LY89-F1
#
_cell.length_a   1.000
_cell.length_b   1.000
_cell.length_c   1.000
_cell.angle_alpha   90.00
_cell.angle_beta   90.00
_cell.angle_gamma   90.00
#
_symmetry.space_group_name_H-M   'P 1'
#
loop_
_entity.id
_entity.type
_entity.pdbx_description
1 polymer ?
#
loop_
_entity_poly.entity_id
_entity_poly.type
_entity_poly.pdbx_seq_one_letter_code
_entity_poly.pdbx_strand_id
1 'polypeptide(L)'
;MAEPAVRLPMPVAYCDPAFRACLLGAIEEPELVSEFNRLYGATLGARTTAIEQMVDKATGMRGFAKFVHDSVYTRLSDEAIHSLRAGALAAAH
;
A
#
# COMPACT_ATOMS: atom_id res chain seq x y z
N MET A 1 19.61 14.82 -13.17
CA MET A 1 18.14 14.88 -13.09
C MET A 1 17.66 13.46 -12.90
N ALA A 2 17.03 13.15 -11.77
CA ALA A 2 16.49 11.81 -11.55
C ALA A 2 15.31 11.58 -12.52
N GLU A 3 15.24 10.40 -13.12
CA GLU A 3 14.13 10.03 -14.01
C GLU A 3 12.81 10.05 -13.20
N PRO A 4 11.71 10.56 -13.78
CA PRO A 4 10.41 10.57 -13.10
C PRO A 4 10.02 9.13 -12.76
N ALA A 5 9.59 8.90 -11.52
CA ALA A 5 9.25 7.58 -11.06
C ALA A 5 7.92 7.15 -11.69
N VAL A 6 7.98 6.11 -12.54
CA VAL A 6 6.79 5.53 -13.17
C VAL A 6 5.88 4.96 -12.09
N ARG A 7 4.65 5.47 -12.00
CA ARG A 7 3.59 4.93 -11.11
C ARG A 7 2.71 4.00 -11.93
N LEU A 8 2.66 2.72 -11.54
CA LEU A 8 1.85 1.75 -12.26
C LEU A 8 0.37 1.90 -11.88
N PRO A 9 -0.57 1.76 -12.84
CA PRO A 9 -1.99 1.70 -12.53
C PRO A 9 -2.35 0.36 -11.86
N MET A 10 -3.44 0.34 -11.11
CA MET A 10 -4.03 -0.92 -10.64
C MET A 10 -4.60 -1.72 -11.83
N PRO A 11 -4.47 -3.06 -11.86
CA PRO A 11 -3.91 -3.92 -10.81
C PRO A 11 -2.39 -4.13 -10.89
N VAL A 12 -1.70 -3.60 -11.92
CA VAL A 12 -0.26 -3.83 -12.13
C VAL A 12 0.60 -3.27 -11.00
N ALA A 13 0.11 -2.25 -10.28
CA ALA A 13 0.75 -1.72 -9.08
C ALA A 13 1.05 -2.79 -8.01
N TYR A 14 0.28 -3.88 -7.91
CA TYR A 14 0.59 -4.98 -6.98
C TYR A 14 1.92 -5.69 -7.28
N CYS A 15 2.49 -5.51 -8.47
CA CYS A 15 3.82 -6.02 -8.82
C CYS A 15 4.94 -5.00 -8.54
N ASP A 16 4.60 -3.74 -8.23
CA ASP A 16 5.58 -2.71 -7.89
C ASP A 16 6.02 -2.86 -6.42
N PRO A 17 7.33 -3.01 -6.16
CA PRO A 17 7.83 -3.22 -4.81
C PRO A 17 7.62 -2.00 -3.91
N ALA A 18 7.66 -0.77 -4.46
CA ALA A 18 7.35 0.41 -3.67
C ALA A 18 5.87 0.48 -3.28
N PHE A 19 4.95 0.10 -4.18
CA PHE A 19 3.54 0.01 -3.83
C PHE A 19 3.28 -1.04 -2.74
N ARG A 20 3.93 -2.21 -2.80
CA ARG A 20 3.83 -3.23 -1.73
C ARG A 20 4.33 -2.70 -0.40
N ALA A 21 5.48 -2.03 -0.38
CA ALA A 21 6.02 -1.42 0.83
C ALA A 21 5.07 -0.35 1.40
N CYS A 22 4.50 0.50 0.55
CA CYS A 22 3.46 1.45 0.96
C CYS A 22 2.23 0.76 1.54
N LEU A 23 1.75 -0.30 0.91
CA LEU A 23 0.56 -1.03 1.35
C LEU A 23 0.79 -1.71 2.71
N LEU A 24 1.97 -2.29 2.92
CA LEU A 24 2.36 -2.88 4.20
C LEU A 24 2.54 -1.82 5.28
N GLY A 25 3.26 -0.72 5.01
CA GLY A 25 3.35 0.37 5.97
C GLY A 25 1.98 0.94 6.33
N ALA A 26 1.12 1.17 5.34
CA ALA A 26 -0.22 1.72 5.55
C ALA A 26 -1.15 0.79 6.36
N ILE A 27 -1.00 -0.54 6.25
CA ILE A 27 -1.81 -1.49 7.03
C ILE A 27 -1.34 -1.58 8.48
N GLU A 28 -0.06 -1.28 8.75
CA GLU A 28 0.49 -1.24 10.11
C GLU A 28 0.15 0.06 10.84
N GLU A 29 -0.24 1.12 10.12
CA GLU A 29 -0.66 2.40 10.69
C GLU A 29 -2.13 2.37 11.16
N PRO A 30 -2.39 2.31 12.49
CA PRO A 30 -3.74 2.11 13.00
C PRO A 30 -4.66 3.31 12.73
N GLU A 31 -4.11 4.53 12.66
CA GLU A 31 -4.87 5.74 12.33
C GLU A 31 -5.40 5.69 10.90
N LEU A 32 -4.59 5.22 9.95
CA LEU A 32 -4.93 5.14 8.54
C LEU A 32 -5.95 4.02 8.28
N VAL A 33 -5.80 2.89 8.96
CA VAL A 33 -6.78 1.80 8.96
C VAL A 33 -8.11 2.23 9.59
N SER A 34 -8.07 2.93 10.72
CA SER A 34 -9.26 3.46 11.39
C SER A 34 -10.00 4.47 10.52
N GLU A 35 -9.27 5.37 9.86
CA GLU A 35 -9.84 6.37 8.93
C GLU A 35 -10.48 5.69 7.71
N PHE A 36 -9.83 4.69 7.11
CA PHE A 36 -10.44 3.91 6.03
C PHE A 36 -11.72 3.19 6.49
N ASN A 37 -11.68 2.54 7.66
CA ASN A 37 -12.85 1.87 8.23
C ASN A 37 -14.00 2.86 8.47
N ARG A 38 -13.71 4.06 8.96
CA ARG A 38 -14.68 5.15 9.14
C ARG A 38 -15.27 5.63 7.82
N LEU A 39 -14.43 5.90 6.82
CA LEU A 39 -14.86 6.47 5.54
C LEU A 39 -15.65 5.49 4.68
N TYR A 40 -15.29 4.21 4.70
CA TYR A 40 -15.86 3.19 3.81
C TYR A 40 -16.75 2.17 4.53
N GLY A 41 -17.03 2.36 5.83
CA GLY A 41 -17.81 1.42 6.64
C GLY A 41 -17.18 0.03 6.70
N ALA A 42 -15.85 -0.04 6.59
CA ALA A 42 -15.11 -1.29 6.55
C ALA A 42 -14.64 -1.72 7.95
N THR A 43 -14.17 -2.96 8.04
CA THR A 43 -13.55 -3.54 9.25
C THR A 43 -12.27 -4.27 8.84
N LEU A 44 -11.22 -3.54 8.54
CA LEU A 44 -9.86 -4.09 8.53
C LEU A 44 -9.47 -4.29 9.99
N GLY A 45 -9.26 -5.53 10.39
CA GLY A 45 -8.91 -5.87 11.76
C GLY A 45 -7.50 -5.37 12.07
N ALA A 46 -7.34 -4.58 13.13
CA ALA A 46 -6.06 -4.00 13.54
C ALA A 46 -5.03 -5.04 14.07
N ARG A 47 -5.34 -6.34 14.05
CA ARG A 47 -4.54 -7.35 14.77
C ARG A 47 -4.64 -8.78 14.23
N THR A 48 -4.86 -8.92 12.94
CA THR A 48 -4.72 -10.21 12.26
C THR A 48 -3.59 -10.07 11.28
N THR A 49 -2.66 -11.04 11.28
CA THR A 49 -1.46 -11.01 10.43
C THR A 49 -1.83 -10.60 9.00
N ALA A 50 -1.01 -9.81 8.32
CA ALA A 50 -1.31 -9.28 6.97
C ALA A 50 -1.75 -10.39 5.97
N ILE A 51 -1.35 -11.63 6.24
CA ILE A 51 -1.71 -12.85 5.50
C ILE A 51 -3.16 -13.28 5.77
N GLU A 52 -3.64 -13.25 7.02
CA GLU A 52 -5.02 -13.63 7.36
C GLU A 52 -6.07 -12.62 6.85
N GLN A 53 -5.69 -11.35 6.71
CA GLN A 53 -6.55 -10.32 6.09
C GLN A 53 -6.71 -10.49 4.58
N MET A 54 -5.76 -11.16 3.91
CA MET A 54 -5.90 -11.51 2.49
C MET A 54 -6.95 -12.60 2.26
N VAL A 55 -7.23 -13.43 3.28
CA VAL A 55 -8.08 -14.63 3.15
C VAL A 55 -9.56 -14.33 3.46
N ASP A 56 -9.87 -13.42 4.39
CA ASP A 56 -11.27 -13.20 4.83
C ASP A 56 -12.03 -12.12 4.03
N LYS A 57 -11.36 -11.24 3.27
CA LYS A 57 -11.97 -9.99 2.78
C LYS A 57 -11.50 -9.52 1.39
N ALA A 58 -11.81 -10.27 0.34
CA ALA A 58 -11.52 -9.87 -1.05
C ALA A 58 -12.03 -8.46 -1.43
N THR A 59 -13.07 -7.95 -0.74
CA THR A 59 -13.61 -6.59 -0.93
C THR A 59 -12.86 -5.52 -0.11
N GLY A 60 -12.50 -5.83 1.14
CA GLY A 60 -11.89 -4.87 2.06
C GLY A 60 -10.44 -4.55 1.71
N MET A 61 -9.62 -5.58 1.48
CA MET A 61 -8.19 -5.39 1.17
C MET A 61 -7.98 -4.82 -0.23
N ARG A 62 -8.83 -5.18 -1.20
CA ARG A 62 -8.82 -4.56 -2.54
C ARG A 62 -9.23 -3.09 -2.47
N GLY A 63 -10.24 -2.75 -1.67
CA GLY A 63 -10.66 -1.38 -1.41
C GLY A 63 -9.55 -0.56 -0.74
N PHE A 64 -8.90 -1.14 0.26
CA PHE A 64 -7.78 -0.51 0.97
C PHE A 64 -6.57 -0.29 0.06
N ALA A 65 -6.18 -1.29 -0.73
CA ALA A 65 -5.11 -1.13 -1.70
C ALA A 65 -5.42 -0.04 -2.73
N LYS A 66 -6.68 0.06 -3.20
CA LYS A 66 -7.09 1.16 -4.07
C LYS A 66 -7.02 2.52 -3.36
N PHE A 67 -7.43 2.59 -2.10
CA PHE A 67 -7.33 3.80 -1.27
C PHE A 67 -5.88 4.23 -1.09
N VAL A 68 -4.98 3.31 -0.73
CA VAL A 68 -3.54 3.57 -0.58
C VAL A 68 -2.91 3.98 -1.92
N HIS A 69 -3.34 3.36 -3.04
CA HIS A 69 -2.87 3.75 -4.37
C HIS A 69 -3.20 5.21 -4.69
N ASP A 70 -4.47 5.59 -4.54
CA ASP A 70 -4.99 6.91 -4.90
C ASP A 70 -4.57 8.02 -3.93
N SER A 71 -4.54 7.71 -2.63
CA SER A 71 -4.34 8.72 -1.58
C SER A 71 -2.88 8.87 -1.14
N VAL A 72 -2.07 7.81 -1.30
CA VAL A 72 -0.69 7.78 -0.81
C VAL A 72 0.27 7.60 -1.98
N TYR A 73 0.24 6.44 -2.64
CA TYR A 73 1.27 6.04 -3.61
C TYR A 73 1.40 7.01 -4.79
N THR A 74 0.28 7.46 -5.37
CA THR A 74 0.31 8.41 -6.49
C THR A 74 0.81 9.79 -6.10
N ARG A 75 0.72 10.16 -4.82
CA ARG A 75 1.08 11.48 -4.29
C ARG A 75 2.50 11.55 -3.71
N LEU A 76 3.17 10.41 -3.54
CA LEU A 76 4.56 10.37 -3.09
C LEU A 76 5.47 11.08 -4.09
N SER A 77 6.50 11.76 -3.58
CA SER A 77 7.58 12.32 -4.41
C SER A 77 8.34 11.21 -5.13
N ASP A 78 8.93 11.52 -6.29
CA ASP A 78 9.71 10.53 -7.06
C ASP A 78 10.89 9.97 -6.25
N GLU A 79 11.52 10.80 -5.40
CA GLU A 79 12.57 10.36 -4.47
C GLU A 79 12.08 9.30 -3.48
N ALA A 80 10.88 9.47 -2.91
CA ALA A 80 10.30 8.50 -1.99
C ALA A 80 10.00 7.18 -2.69
N ILE A 81 9.48 7.21 -3.92
CA ILE A 81 9.23 6.00 -4.72
C ILE A 81 10.54 5.28 -5.02
N HIS A 82 11.58 5.99 -5.45
CA HIS A 82 12.89 5.39 -5.72
C HIS A 82 13.51 4.79 -4.46
N SER A 83 13.42 5.48 -3.31
CA SER A 83 13.90 4.97 -2.02
C SER A 83 13.16 3.69 -1.59
N LEU A 84 11.83 3.65 -1.76
CA LEU A 84 11.03 2.48 -1.43
C LEU A 84 11.38 1.28 -2.32
N ARG A 85 11.62 1.51 -3.62
CA ARG A 85 12.08 0.45 -4.54
C ARG A 85 13.46 -0.06 -4.14
N ALA A 86 14.39 0.83 -3.84
CA ALA A 86 15.75 0.49 -3.43
C ALA A 86 15.75 -0.31 -2.12
N GLY A 87 14.97 0.12 -1.12
CA GLY A 87 14.84 -0.59 0.16
C GLY A 87 14.22 -1.97 0.02
N ALA A 88 13.20 -2.12 -0.85
CA ALA A 88 12.59 -3.41 -1.13
C ALA A 88 13.54 -4.37 -1.88
N LEU A 89 14.40 -3.84 -2.76
CA LEU A 89 15.43 -4.63 -3.44
C LEU A 89 16.52 -5.09 -2.47
N ALA A 90 16.89 -4.23 -1.50
CA ALA A 90 17.88 -4.54 -0.48
C ALA A 90 17.40 -5.59 0.53
N ALA A 91 16.10 -5.66 0.81
CA ALA A 91 15.51 -6.68 1.69
C ALA A 91 15.30 -8.06 1.01
N ALA A 92 15.54 -8.16 -0.31
CA ALA A 92 15.40 -9.39 -1.08
C ALA A 92 16.71 -10.17 -1.26
N HIS A 93 17.79 -9.74 -0.59
CA HIS A 93 19.14 -10.32 -0.63
C HIS A 93 19.58 -10.73 0.78
#